data_AF-A0A370I6J0-F1
#
_entry.id   AF-A0A370I6J0-F1
#
_cell.length_a   1.000
_cell.length_b   1.000
_cell.length_c   1.000
_cell.angle_alpha   90.00
_cell.angle_beta   90.00
_cell.angle_gamma   90.00
#
_symmetry.space_group_name_H-M   'P 1'
#
loop_
_entity.id
_entity.type
_entity.pdbx_description
1 polymer ?
#
loop_
_entity_poly.entity_id
_entity_poly.type
_entity_poly.pdbx_seq_one_letter_code
_entity_poly.pdbx_strand_id
1 'polypeptide(L)'
;MTMPYQVAVCGPRDCDPTEAARAREIGRLLAEAEATVLCGGGTGVMTAVAEGASDAGGLVIGIRPDTDRSATCPRLSAVLYTNMGEARNAILIESADAVIVIGGSWGTLSELALAHRRGGIPIVSLGGWSIADTHGQPIPITTAADPAEAVAYALGRARGHRT
;
A
#
# COMPACT_ATOMS: atom_id res chain seq x y z
N MET A 1 23.30 -10.76 -3.20
CA MET A 1 22.14 -10.51 -2.32
C MET A 1 20.95 -10.22 -3.22
N THR A 2 19.84 -10.95 -3.05
CA THR A 2 18.60 -10.67 -3.79
C THR A 2 17.96 -9.41 -3.23
N MET A 3 17.46 -8.52 -4.09
CA MET A 3 16.75 -7.32 -3.62
C MET A 3 15.49 -7.70 -2.81
N PRO A 4 15.22 -7.01 -1.69
CA PRO A 4 13.97 -7.15 -0.94
C PRO A 4 12.74 -6.97 -1.81
N TYR A 5 11.62 -7.59 -1.41
CA TYR A 5 10.33 -7.30 -2.03
C TYR A 5 9.85 -5.89 -1.66
N GLN A 6 9.23 -5.19 -2.60
CA GLN A 6 8.64 -3.88 -2.38
C GLN A 6 7.11 -4.02 -2.35
N VAL A 7 6.47 -3.64 -1.25
CA VAL A 7 5.01 -3.75 -1.10
C VAL A 7 4.40 -2.37 -0.97
N ALA A 8 3.54 -2.01 -1.92
CA ALA A 8 2.77 -0.78 -1.86
C ALA A 8 1.58 -0.95 -0.92
N VAL A 9 1.47 -0.08 0.10
CA VAL A 9 0.32 -0.03 1.00
C VAL A 9 -0.45 1.26 0.74
N CYS A 10 -1.68 1.08 0.25
CA CYS A 10 -2.56 2.14 -0.22
C CYS A 10 -3.75 2.29 0.73
N GLY A 11 -4.17 3.52 1.03
CA GLY A 11 -5.31 3.77 1.90
C GLY A 11 -5.58 5.26 2.12
N PRO A 12 -6.70 5.60 2.79
CA PRO A 12 -7.15 6.97 2.92
C PRO A 12 -6.28 7.83 3.86
N ARG A 13 -6.28 9.15 3.59
CA ARG A 13 -5.67 10.18 4.46
C ARG A 13 -6.42 10.34 5.78
N ASP A 14 -7.72 10.15 5.75
CA ASP A 14 -8.62 10.14 6.91
C ASP A 14 -9.05 8.69 7.09
N CYS A 15 -8.62 8.06 8.19
CA CYS A 15 -8.93 6.65 8.45
C CYS A 15 -9.52 6.48 9.85
N ASP A 16 -10.34 5.45 10.01
CA ASP A 16 -10.87 5.09 11.32
C ASP A 16 -9.82 4.34 12.18
N PRO A 17 -10.05 4.16 13.49
CA PRO A 17 -9.12 3.46 14.37
C PRO A 17 -8.83 2.01 13.96
N THR A 18 -9.80 1.32 13.33
CA THR A 18 -9.66 -0.05 12.85
C THR A 18 -8.76 -0.10 11.62
N GLU A 19 -8.95 0.80 10.66
CA GLU A 19 -8.08 0.97 9.49
C GLU A 19 -6.65 1.30 9.91
N ALA A 20 -6.48 2.23 10.86
CA ALA A 20 -5.17 2.58 11.41
C ALA A 20 -4.50 1.38 12.09
N ALA A 21 -5.23 0.63 12.92
CA ALA A 21 -4.70 -0.56 13.59
C ALA A 21 -4.27 -1.63 12.58
N ARG A 22 -5.09 -1.89 11.55
CA ARG A 22 -4.76 -2.83 10.47
C ARG A 22 -3.52 -2.38 9.69
N ALA A 23 -3.44 -1.10 9.34
CA ALA A 23 -2.29 -0.53 8.62
C ALA A 23 -1.00 -0.67 9.42
N ARG A 24 -1.03 -0.37 10.73
CA ARG A 24 0.12 -0.52 11.62
C ARG A 24 0.57 -1.97 11.71
N GLU A 25 -0.36 -2.91 11.85
CA GLU A 25 -0.03 -4.32 11.88
C GLU A 25 0.55 -4.83 10.56
N ILE A 26 0.00 -4.39 9.42
CA ILE A 26 0.59 -4.68 8.10
C ILE A 26 2.03 -4.17 8.01
N GLY A 27 2.28 -2.93 8.45
CA GLY A 27 3.63 -2.36 8.45
C GLY A 27 4.61 -3.22 9.24
N ARG A 28 4.23 -3.62 10.47
CA ARG A 28 5.03 -4.49 11.34
C ARG A 28 5.34 -5.82 10.66
N LEU A 29 4.33 -6.49 10.14
CA LEU A 29 4.45 -7.81 9.49
C LEU A 29 5.32 -7.76 8.21
N LEU A 30 5.20 -6.69 7.42
CA LEU A 30 6.03 -6.50 6.22
C LEU A 30 7.50 -6.29 6.59
N ALA A 31 7.77 -5.50 7.63
CA ALA A 31 9.11 -5.28 8.14
C ALA A 31 9.76 -6.57 8.65
N GLU A 32 9.03 -7.36 9.43
CA GLU A 32 9.48 -8.67 9.93
C GLU A 32 9.75 -9.68 8.82
N ALA A 33 9.07 -9.53 7.68
CA ALA A 33 9.30 -10.32 6.48
C ALA A 33 10.41 -9.74 5.57
N GLU A 34 11.17 -8.75 6.05
CA GLU A 34 12.23 -8.04 5.33
C GLU A 34 11.77 -7.38 4.02
N ALA A 35 10.48 -7.02 3.92
CA ALA A 35 9.94 -6.29 2.80
C ALA A 35 10.10 -4.78 2.98
N THR A 36 10.35 -4.07 1.88
CA THR A 36 10.30 -2.60 1.85
C THR A 36 8.85 -2.15 1.68
N VAL A 37 8.39 -1.27 2.56
CA VAL A 37 7.06 -0.65 2.45
C VAL A 37 7.15 0.59 1.57
N LEU A 38 6.29 0.66 0.55
CA LEU A 38 6.05 1.87 -0.22
C LEU A 38 4.67 2.44 0.15
N CYS A 39 4.57 3.74 0.41
CA CYS A 39 3.28 4.39 0.66
C CYS A 39 3.29 5.84 0.17
N GLY A 40 2.16 6.55 0.24
CA GLY A 40 2.09 7.98 -0.13
C GLY A 40 2.70 8.93 0.91
N GLY A 41 3.08 8.45 2.10
CA GLY A 41 3.81 9.22 3.12
C GLY A 41 3.05 10.40 3.76
N GLY A 42 1.71 10.44 3.63
CA GLY A 42 0.84 11.41 4.31
C GLY A 42 0.25 10.87 5.61
N THR A 43 -0.90 11.42 6.00
CA THR A 43 -1.65 11.04 7.23
C THR A 43 -2.46 9.75 7.07
N GLY A 44 -3.17 9.35 8.12
CA GLY A 44 -4.10 8.22 8.09
C GLY A 44 -3.39 6.88 7.94
N VAL A 45 -3.86 6.06 7.00
CA VAL A 45 -3.29 4.72 6.73
C VAL A 45 -1.79 4.80 6.44
N MET A 46 -1.35 5.82 5.71
CA MET A 46 0.06 5.98 5.34
C MET A 46 0.98 6.24 6.54
N THR A 47 0.53 7.03 7.51
CA THR A 47 1.27 7.21 8.78
C THR A 47 1.26 5.92 9.58
N ALA A 48 0.11 5.27 9.71
CA ALA A 48 -0.02 4.08 10.54
C ALA A 48 0.85 2.91 10.03
N VAL A 49 0.89 2.68 8.71
CA VAL A 49 1.78 1.65 8.14
C VAL A 49 3.26 2.02 8.32
N ALA A 50 3.60 3.30 8.20
CA ALA A 50 4.97 3.77 8.41
C ALA A 50 5.42 3.60 9.87
N GLU A 51 4.53 3.87 10.84
CA GLU A 51 4.76 3.60 12.26
C GLU A 51 5.06 2.12 12.49
N GLY A 52 4.17 1.22 12.06
CA GLY A 52 4.32 -0.21 12.31
C GLY A 52 5.58 -0.80 11.70
N ALA A 53 5.91 -0.41 10.47
CA ALA A 53 7.13 -0.86 9.82
C ALA A 53 8.38 -0.27 10.47
N SER A 54 8.38 1.03 10.80
CA SER A 54 9.53 1.68 11.45
C SER A 54 9.78 1.15 12.86
N ASP A 55 8.73 0.89 13.64
CA ASP A 55 8.82 0.31 14.99
C ASP A 55 9.43 -1.10 14.98
N ALA A 56 9.22 -1.85 13.89
CA ALA A 56 9.82 -3.16 13.65
C ALA A 56 11.19 -3.11 12.94
N GLY A 57 11.76 -1.92 12.72
CA GLY A 57 13.07 -1.75 12.08
C GLY A 57 13.06 -1.92 10.55
N GLY A 58 11.89 -1.89 9.92
CA GLY A 58 11.73 -2.01 8.46
C GLY A 58 12.03 -0.72 7.69
N LEU A 59 12.23 -0.88 6.38
CA LEU A 59 12.43 0.24 5.45
C LEU A 59 11.08 0.73 4.91
N VAL A 60 10.79 2.03 5.09
CA VAL A 60 9.55 2.66 4.59
C VAL A 60 9.88 3.85 3.70
N ILE A 61 9.36 3.85 2.48
CA ILE A 61 9.59 4.91 1.49
C ILE A 61 8.27 5.60 1.17
N GLY A 62 8.22 6.91 1.41
CA GLY A 62 7.08 7.75 1.05
C GLY A 62 7.23 8.35 -0.35
N ILE A 63 6.21 8.19 -1.20
CA ILE A 63 6.14 8.79 -2.54
C ILE A 63 5.10 9.91 -2.48
N ARG A 64 5.58 11.15 -2.38
CA ARG A 64 4.76 12.34 -2.11
C ARG A 64 4.23 12.95 -3.42
N PRO A 65 2.97 13.43 -3.45
CA PRO A 65 2.38 14.11 -4.61
C PRO A 65 2.89 15.55 -4.78
N ASP A 66 3.40 16.15 -3.70
CA ASP A 66 3.85 17.53 -3.61
C ASP A 66 5.31 17.60 -3.13
N THR A 67 5.81 18.82 -2.91
CA THR A 67 7.12 19.10 -2.31
C THR A 67 7.01 19.66 -0.89
N ASP A 68 5.83 19.62 -0.28
CA ASP A 68 5.63 20.10 1.09
C ASP A 68 6.19 19.09 2.08
N ARG A 69 7.21 19.53 2.82
CA ARG A 69 7.91 18.71 3.81
C ARG A 69 7.23 18.74 5.18
N SER A 70 6.37 19.72 5.44
CA SER A 70 5.69 19.89 6.72
C SER A 70 4.62 18.82 6.96
N ALA A 71 4.01 18.32 5.88
CA ALA A 71 3.00 17.27 5.90
C ALA A 71 3.57 15.84 5.73
N THR A 72 4.88 15.67 5.85
CA THR A 72 5.56 14.38 5.68
C THR A 72 5.55 13.59 7.00
N CYS A 73 5.15 12.32 6.92
CA CYS A 73 5.22 11.42 8.07
C CYS A 73 6.69 11.27 8.56
N PRO A 74 6.99 11.53 9.84
CA PRO A 74 8.37 11.47 10.36
C PRO A 74 8.90 10.04 10.52
N ARG A 75 8.06 9.01 10.36
CA ARG A 75 8.43 7.59 10.46
C ARG A 75 8.97 7.00 9.14
N LEU A 76 9.05 7.80 8.08
CA LEU A 76 9.58 7.37 6.79
C LEU A 76 11.11 7.29 6.84
N SER A 77 11.67 6.24 6.25
CA SER A 77 13.13 6.06 6.09
C SER A 77 13.67 6.91 4.94
N ALA A 78 12.88 7.09 3.88
CA ALA A 78 13.20 7.92 2.73
C ALA A 78 11.94 8.50 2.10
N VAL A 79 12.10 9.61 1.36
CA VAL A 79 10.98 10.30 0.71
C VAL A 79 11.35 10.71 -0.71
N LEU A 80 10.49 10.36 -1.66
CA LEU A 80 10.51 10.86 -3.03
C LEU A 80 9.44 11.96 -3.17
N TYR A 81 9.89 13.21 -3.26
CA TYR A 81 9.02 14.35 -3.56
C TYR A 81 8.89 14.50 -5.07
N THR A 82 7.72 14.20 -5.62
CA THR A 82 7.54 14.12 -7.09
C THR A 82 7.05 15.42 -7.71
N ASN A 83 6.27 16.22 -6.97
CA ASN A 83 5.50 17.35 -7.50
C ASN A 83 4.58 16.97 -8.68
N MET A 84 4.11 15.72 -8.72
CA MET A 84 3.29 15.16 -9.82
C MET A 84 1.80 15.11 -9.49
N GLY A 85 1.38 15.58 -8.31
CA GLY A 85 0.02 15.37 -7.83
C GLY A 85 -0.31 13.87 -7.81
N GLU A 86 -1.51 13.50 -8.22
CA GLU A 86 -1.95 12.09 -8.26
C GLU A 86 -1.25 11.24 -9.33
N ALA A 87 -0.55 11.84 -10.30
CA ALA A 87 0.21 11.07 -11.28
C ALA A 87 1.36 10.27 -10.62
N ARG A 88 1.78 10.64 -9.40
CA ARG A 88 2.72 9.85 -8.58
C ARG A 88 2.22 8.44 -8.26
N ASN A 89 0.91 8.19 -8.32
CA ASN A 89 0.32 6.88 -8.03
C ASN A 89 0.87 5.83 -9.01
N ALA A 90 1.16 6.22 -10.26
CA ALA A 90 1.84 5.34 -11.22
C ALA A 90 3.24 4.93 -10.74
N ILE A 91 4.03 5.86 -10.17
CA ILE A 91 5.36 5.54 -9.62
C ILE A 91 5.23 4.55 -8.46
N LEU A 92 4.29 4.79 -7.54
CA LEU A 92 4.04 3.88 -6.41
C LEU A 92 3.69 2.48 -6.88
N ILE A 93 2.72 2.39 -7.80
CA ILE A 93 2.22 1.10 -8.27
C ILE A 93 3.26 0.39 -9.14
N GLU A 94 3.94 1.05 -10.07
CA GLU A 94 4.93 0.42 -10.94
C GLU A 94 6.19 -0.05 -10.19
N SER A 95 6.50 0.58 -9.05
CA SER A 95 7.64 0.19 -8.21
C SER A 95 7.35 -1.00 -7.29
N ALA A 96 6.10 -1.49 -7.23
CA ALA A 96 5.73 -2.53 -6.27
C ALA A 96 5.93 -3.95 -6.83
N ASP A 97 6.21 -4.92 -5.97
CA ASP A 97 6.07 -6.35 -6.26
C ASP A 97 4.69 -6.89 -5.82
N ALA A 98 4.00 -6.17 -4.94
CA ALA A 98 2.65 -6.48 -4.45
C ALA A 98 1.94 -5.21 -3.96
N VAL A 99 0.60 -5.23 -3.97
CA VAL A 99 -0.23 -4.11 -3.49
C VAL A 99 -1.20 -4.58 -2.42
N ILE A 100 -1.20 -3.90 -1.28
CA ILE A 100 -2.20 -4.05 -0.21
C ILE A 100 -3.01 -2.77 -0.12
N VAL A 101 -4.32 -2.89 -0.24
CA VAL A 101 -5.27 -1.78 -0.16
C VAL A 101 -6.04 -1.87 1.15
N ILE A 102 -6.15 -0.76 1.89
CA ILE A 102 -6.88 -0.68 3.16
C ILE A 102 -7.92 0.42 3.04
N GLY A 103 -9.17 0.10 3.37
CA GLY A 103 -10.24 1.09 3.39
C GLY A 103 -10.60 1.64 2.01
N GLY A 104 -11.25 2.82 1.97
CA GLY A 104 -11.76 3.39 0.72
C GLY A 104 -11.70 4.92 0.65
N SER A 105 -11.01 5.43 -0.36
CA SER A 105 -11.13 6.82 -0.83
C SER A 105 -10.99 6.87 -2.35
N TRP A 106 -11.21 8.04 -2.97
CA TRP A 106 -10.98 8.23 -4.40
C TRP A 106 -9.52 8.03 -4.81
N GLY A 107 -8.56 8.51 -4.00
CA GLY A 107 -7.13 8.29 -4.25
C GLY A 107 -6.79 6.80 -4.15
N THR A 108 -7.30 6.13 -3.12
CA THR A 108 -7.13 4.67 -2.94
C THR A 108 -7.75 3.87 -4.08
N LEU A 109 -8.91 4.29 -4.60
CA LEU A 109 -9.54 3.65 -5.77
C LEU A 109 -8.70 3.84 -7.05
N SER A 110 -8.10 5.01 -7.22
CA SER A 110 -7.17 5.28 -8.34
C SER A 110 -5.94 4.37 -8.28
N GLU A 111 -5.34 4.20 -7.10
CA GLU A 111 -4.23 3.27 -6.87
C GLU A 111 -4.63 1.80 -7.15
N LEU A 112 -5.81 1.38 -6.68
CA LEU A 112 -6.36 0.04 -6.96
C LEU A 112 -6.58 -0.18 -8.47
N ALA A 113 -7.17 0.79 -9.15
CA ALA A 113 -7.40 0.71 -10.59
C ALA A 113 -6.09 0.63 -11.38
N LEU A 114 -5.09 1.43 -11.01
CA LEU A 114 -3.74 1.37 -11.60
C LEU A 114 -3.07 0.01 -11.35
N ALA A 115 -3.21 -0.56 -10.15
CA ALA A 115 -2.66 -1.87 -9.84
C ALA A 115 -3.27 -2.97 -10.73
N HIS A 116 -4.60 -2.97 -10.87
CA HIS A 116 -5.29 -3.90 -11.76
C HIS A 116 -4.93 -3.69 -13.24
N ARG A 117 -4.72 -2.44 -13.66
CA ARG A 117 -4.29 -2.11 -15.02
C ARG A 117 -2.86 -2.59 -15.30
N ARG A 118 -1.95 -2.44 -14.35
CA ARG A 118 -0.56 -2.93 -14.44
C ARG A 118 -0.53 -4.44 -14.64
N GLY A 119 -1.30 -5.17 -13.83
CA GLY A 119 -1.33 -6.63 -13.86
C GLY A 119 0.01 -7.27 -13.45
N GLY A 120 0.06 -8.60 -13.43
CA GLY A 120 1.30 -9.35 -13.16
C GLY A 120 1.83 -9.28 -11.72
N ILE A 121 1.10 -8.63 -10.81
CA ILE A 121 1.42 -8.56 -9.37
C ILE A 121 0.20 -8.96 -8.54
N PRO A 122 0.39 -9.52 -7.34
CA PRO A 122 -0.70 -9.71 -6.39
C PRO A 122 -1.25 -8.38 -5.86
N ILE A 123 -2.57 -8.32 -5.80
CA ILE A 123 -3.35 -7.21 -5.24
C ILE A 123 -4.32 -7.82 -4.23
N VAL A 124 -4.40 -7.24 -3.03
CA VAL A 124 -5.33 -7.68 -1.98
C VAL A 124 -5.90 -6.49 -1.23
N SER A 125 -7.19 -6.53 -0.92
CA SER A 125 -7.91 -5.47 -0.21
C SER A 125 -8.40 -5.91 1.17
N LEU A 126 -8.24 -5.04 2.16
CA LEU A 126 -8.80 -5.15 3.51
C LEU A 126 -9.90 -4.11 3.69
N GLY A 127 -11.15 -4.53 3.46
CA GLY A 127 -12.30 -3.63 3.37
C GLY A 127 -12.25 -2.76 2.11
N GLY A 128 -12.96 -1.63 2.14
CA GLY A 128 -12.94 -0.66 1.05
C GLY A 128 -14.01 -0.87 -0.01
N TRP A 129 -13.62 -0.73 -1.28
CA TRP A 129 -14.55 -0.64 -2.40
C TRP A 129 -15.07 -1.99 -2.85
N SER A 130 -16.39 -2.06 -3.08
CA SER A 130 -17.01 -3.06 -3.94
C SER A 130 -17.30 -2.41 -5.29
N ILE A 131 -16.67 -2.91 -6.35
CA ILE A 131 -16.82 -2.34 -7.70
C ILE A 131 -17.75 -3.26 -8.49
N ALA A 132 -18.67 -2.66 -9.25
CA ALA A 132 -19.53 -3.38 -10.18
C ALA A 132 -19.34 -2.85 -11.60
N ASP A 133 -19.58 -3.70 -12.60
CA ASP A 133 -19.57 -3.33 -14.01
C ASP A 133 -20.82 -2.54 -14.42
N THR A 134 -20.92 -2.20 -15.71
CA THR A 134 -22.07 -1.47 -16.27
C THR A 134 -23.41 -2.23 -16.18
N HIS A 135 -23.38 -3.52 -15.85
CA HIS A 135 -24.54 -4.39 -15.67
C HIS A 135 -24.83 -4.68 -14.19
N GLY A 136 -24.10 -4.03 -13.27
CA GLY A 136 -24.22 -4.26 -11.83
C GLY A 136 -23.59 -5.56 -11.36
N GLN A 137 -22.83 -6.27 -12.20
CA GLN A 137 -22.13 -7.48 -11.79
C GLN A 137 -20.86 -7.11 -11.01
N PRO A 138 -20.59 -7.73 -9.86
CA PRO A 138 -19.38 -7.46 -9.09
C PRO A 138 -18.12 -7.77 -9.91
N ILE A 139 -17.20 -6.81 -9.97
CA ILE A 139 -15.86 -7.03 -10.48
C ILE A 139 -15.05 -7.71 -9.36
N PRO A 140 -14.50 -8.92 -9.58
CA PRO A 140 -13.78 -9.64 -8.53
C PRO A 140 -12.53 -8.87 -8.07
N ILE A 141 -12.48 -8.58 -6.77
CA ILE A 141 -11.30 -8.04 -6.09
C ILE A 141 -10.90 -9.06 -5.03
N THR A 142 -9.64 -9.46 -5.00
CA THR A 142 -9.15 -10.33 -3.93
C THR A 142 -9.21 -9.57 -2.61
N THR A 143 -9.85 -10.16 -1.61
CA THR A 143 -9.96 -9.61 -0.27
C THR A 143 -9.25 -10.50 0.75
N ALA A 144 -8.84 -9.90 1.85
CA ALA A 144 -8.37 -10.59 3.05
C ALA A 144 -9.26 -10.22 4.24
N ALA A 145 -9.38 -11.11 5.22
CA ALA A 145 -10.13 -10.88 6.45
C ALA A 145 -9.34 -10.05 7.48
N ASP A 146 -8.01 -10.19 7.49
CA ASP A 146 -7.13 -9.55 8.46
C ASP A 146 -5.73 -9.19 7.88
N PRO A 147 -4.94 -8.39 8.63
CA PRO A 147 -3.58 -8.02 8.24
C PRO A 147 -2.65 -9.19 7.89
N ALA A 148 -2.72 -10.29 8.64
CA ALA A 148 -1.81 -11.42 8.47
C ALA A 148 -2.10 -12.16 7.16
N GLU A 149 -3.38 -12.38 6.85
CA GLU A 149 -3.81 -12.95 5.57
C GLU A 149 -3.41 -12.06 4.39
N ALA A 150 -3.58 -10.74 4.49
CA ALA A 150 -3.20 -9.81 3.44
C ALA A 150 -1.69 -9.86 3.14
N VAL A 151 -0.85 -9.85 4.19
CA VAL A 151 0.62 -9.92 4.03
C VAL A 151 1.05 -11.27 3.49
N ALA A 152 0.48 -12.37 3.99
CA ALA A 152 0.77 -13.71 3.51
C ALA A 152 0.42 -13.87 2.02
N TYR A 153 -0.74 -13.37 1.59
CA TYR A 153 -1.14 -13.37 0.19
C TYR A 153 -0.18 -12.55 -0.69
N ALA A 154 0.11 -11.31 -0.29
CA ALA A 154 0.97 -10.39 -1.02
C ALA A 154 2.36 -10.98 -1.26
N LEU A 155 3.03 -11.43 -0.18
CA LEU A 155 4.40 -11.95 -0.27
C LEU A 155 4.46 -13.35 -0.89
N GLY A 156 3.50 -14.22 -0.58
CA GLY A 156 3.45 -15.58 -1.11
C GLY A 156 3.34 -15.60 -2.64
N ARG A 157 2.48 -14.74 -3.20
CA ARG A 157 2.29 -14.62 -4.66
C ARG A 157 3.44 -13.87 -5.33
N ALA A 158 3.97 -12.81 -4.71
CA ALA A 158 5.10 -12.06 -5.28
C ALA A 158 6.34 -12.95 -5.47
N ARG A 159 6.58 -13.87 -4.52
CA ARG A 159 7.66 -14.87 -4.62
C ARG A 159 7.53 -15.82 -5.81
N GLY A 160 6.31 -16.08 -6.27
CA GLY A 160 6.05 -16.90 -7.46
C GLY A 160 6.17 -16.15 -8.79
N HIS A 161 6.26 -14.82 -8.80
CA HIS A 161 6.30 -14.00 -10.03
C HIS A 161 7.71 -13.49 -10.39
N ARG A 162 8.67 -13.54 -9.45
CA ARG A 162 10.08 -13.12 -9.68
C ARG A 162 10.97 -14.23 -10.28
N THR A 163 10.41 -15.38 -10.62
CA THR A 163 11.08 -16.48 -11.36
C THR A 163 10.82 -16.37 -12.85
#